data_AF-A0A5E4J3Z4-F1
#
_entry.id   AF-A0A5E4J3Z4-F1
#
_cell.length_a   1.000
_cell.length_b   1.000
_cell.length_c   1.000
_cell.angle_alpha   90.00
_cell.angle_beta   90.00
_cell.angle_gamma   90.00
#
_symmetry.space_group_name_H-M   'P 1'
#
loop_
_entity.id
_entity.type
_entity.pdbx_description
1 polymer ?
#
loop_
_entity_poly.entity_id
_entity_poly.type
_entity_poly.pdbx_seq_one_letter_code
_entity_poly.pdbx_strand_id
1 'polypeptide(L)'
;MSCIEQMKYKLYLERTSFKEAREYIEKNSEEVYYVDPGYKIFKDYYIIGVPPVAMGVRGKEMLFTYVKPCHGTFVMGIDSEEEINRLRENEKEKIKKSLKRGLKEKAEITSQPASFGDMWKK
;
A
#
# COMPACT_ATOMS: atom_id res chain seq x y z
N MET A 1 15.41 -19.20 -4.08
CA MET A 1 14.60 -18.31 -4.94
C MET A 1 13.15 -18.65 -4.64
N SER A 2 12.47 -17.85 -3.81
CA SER A 2 11.06 -18.11 -3.50
C SER A 2 10.22 -17.69 -4.72
N CYS A 3 9.87 -18.66 -5.56
CA CYS A 3 9.02 -18.39 -6.72
C CYS A 3 7.57 -18.26 -6.22
N ILE A 4 6.93 -17.12 -6.49
CA ILE A 4 5.47 -16.94 -6.27
C ILE A 4 4.66 -18.05 -6.97
N GLU A 5 5.20 -18.59 -8.07
CA GLU A 5 4.61 -19.68 -8.86
C GLU A 5 4.64 -21.04 -8.14
N GLN A 6 5.43 -21.20 -7.07
CA GLN A 6 5.45 -22.41 -6.23
C GLN A 6 4.48 -22.34 -5.05
N MET A 7 3.93 -21.16 -4.75
CA MET A 7 2.89 -21.00 -3.74
C MET A 7 1.52 -21.29 -4.35
N LYS A 8 0.58 -21.80 -3.54
CA LYS A 8 -0.81 -21.95 -3.95
C LYS A 8 -1.41 -20.54 -4.08
N TYR A 9 -1.44 -20.02 -5.31
CA TYR A 9 -2.09 -18.77 -5.62
C TYR A 9 -3.43 -19.01 -6.29
N LYS A 10 -4.39 -18.12 -6.03
CA LYS A 10 -5.64 -18.01 -6.79
C LYS A 10 -5.53 -16.83 -7.75
N LEU A 11 -5.97 -17.04 -8.98
CA LEU A 11 -6.00 -16.00 -10.00
C LEU A 11 -7.44 -15.49 -10.11
N TYR A 12 -7.63 -14.18 -9.95
CA TYR A 12 -8.96 -13.56 -9.97
C TYR A 12 -9.25 -12.79 -11.24
N LEU A 13 -8.24 -12.05 -11.71
CA LEU A 13 -8.32 -11.28 -12.93
C LEU A 13 -7.03 -11.44 -13.72
N GLU A 14 -7.19 -11.51 -15.03
CA GLU A 14 -6.10 -11.62 -15.99
C GLU A 14 -6.17 -10.49 -17.00
N ARG A 15 -5.00 -9.99 -17.43
CA ARG A 15 -4.87 -9.02 -18.53
C ARG A 15 -5.72 -7.75 -18.33
N THR A 16 -5.70 -7.22 -17.11
CA THR A 16 -6.48 -6.02 -16.76
C THR A 16 -5.60 -4.77 -16.69
N SER A 17 -6.26 -3.61 -16.63
CA SER A 17 -5.59 -2.35 -16.34
C SER A 17 -5.33 -2.18 -14.83
N PHE A 18 -4.36 -1.34 -14.44
CA PHE A 18 -4.10 -1.03 -13.04
C PHE A 18 -5.34 -0.47 -12.30
N LYS A 19 -6.19 0.27 -13.02
CA LYS A 19 -7.41 0.84 -12.48
C LYS A 19 -8.44 -0.24 -12.14
N GLU A 20 -8.69 -1.17 -13.05
CA GLU A 20 -9.62 -2.28 -12.83
C GLU A 20 -9.12 -3.22 -11.74
N ALA A 21 -7.82 -3.54 -11.76
CA ALA A 21 -7.21 -4.36 -10.73
C ALA A 21 -7.38 -3.74 -9.33
N ARG A 22 -7.17 -2.42 -9.22
CA ARG A 22 -7.41 -1.67 -7.99
C ARG A 22 -8.88 -1.71 -7.56
N GLU A 23 -9.81 -1.38 -8.47
CA GLU A 23 -11.25 -1.37 -8.16
C GLU A 23 -11.74 -2.77 -7.72
N TYR A 24 -11.19 -3.82 -8.31
CA TYR A 24 -11.51 -5.18 -7.92
C TYR A 24 -11.03 -5.48 -6.50
N ILE A 25 -9.80 -5.12 -6.17
CA ILE A 25 -9.25 -5.30 -4.82
C ILE A 25 -10.08 -4.52 -3.80
N GLU A 26 -10.43 -3.27 -4.08
CA GLU A 26 -11.24 -2.43 -3.18
C GLU A 26 -12.66 -3.01 -2.94
N LYS A 27 -13.29 -3.61 -3.95
CA LYS A 27 -14.65 -4.17 -3.82
C LYS A 27 -14.69 -5.56 -3.18
N ASN A 28 -13.65 -6.36 -3.37
CA ASN A 28 -13.62 -7.77 -2.96
C ASN A 28 -12.77 -8.05 -1.71
N SER A 29 -12.26 -7.02 -1.05
CA SER A 29 -11.50 -7.16 0.21
C SER A 29 -12.26 -6.57 1.41
N GLU A 30 -12.02 -7.17 2.57
CA GLU A 30 -12.55 -6.69 3.85
C GLU A 30 -11.69 -5.54 4.39
N GLU A 31 -10.38 -5.65 4.19
CA GLU A 31 -9.41 -4.62 4.56
C GLU A 31 -8.61 -4.22 3.31
N VAL A 32 -8.54 -2.91 3.03
CA VAL A 32 -7.76 -2.34 1.93
C VAL A 32 -6.60 -1.54 2.49
N TYR A 33 -5.41 -1.84 2.02
CA TYR A 33 -4.16 -1.17 2.36
C TYR A 33 -3.54 -0.54 1.13
N TYR A 34 -3.04 0.69 1.28
CA TYR A 34 -2.37 1.39 0.19
C TYR A 34 -0.86 1.40 0.42
N VAL A 35 -0.15 0.79 -0.51
CA VAL A 35 1.31 0.70 -0.46
C VAL A 35 1.96 1.47 -1.60
N ASP A 36 3.19 1.87 -1.35
CA ASP A 36 4.03 2.54 -2.34
C ASP A 36 4.54 1.49 -3.35
N PRO A 37 4.76 1.88 -4.61
CA PRO A 37 5.39 0.99 -5.59
C PRO A 37 6.79 0.60 -5.12
N GLY A 38 7.17 -0.66 -5.34
CA GLY A 38 8.41 -1.21 -4.80
C GLY A 38 8.31 -1.71 -3.36
N TYR A 39 7.11 -1.77 -2.78
CA TYR A 39 6.89 -2.51 -1.54
C TYR A 39 7.25 -3.98 -1.72
N LYS A 40 7.92 -4.55 -0.71
CA LYS A 40 8.44 -5.91 -0.74
C LYS A 40 7.46 -6.85 -0.04
N ILE A 41 6.86 -7.77 -0.78
CA ILE A 41 6.05 -8.87 -0.25
C ILE A 41 6.88 -10.15 -0.24
N PHE A 42 6.64 -11.05 0.72
CA PHE A 42 7.21 -12.39 0.79
C PHE A 42 8.74 -12.42 0.74
N LYS A 43 9.37 -11.37 1.28
CA LYS A 43 10.83 -11.15 1.35
C LYS A 43 11.58 -11.07 0.02
N ASP A 44 11.05 -11.50 -1.11
CA ASP A 44 11.77 -11.50 -2.39
C ASP A 44 10.98 -10.86 -3.55
N TYR A 45 9.70 -10.50 -3.35
CA TYR A 45 8.86 -9.98 -4.42
C TYR A 45 8.58 -8.49 -4.26
N TYR A 46 8.82 -7.72 -5.32
CA TYR A 46 8.51 -6.30 -5.35
C TYR A 46 7.21 -6.06 -6.09
N ILE A 47 6.29 -5.32 -5.47
CA ILE A 47 5.07 -4.93 -6.15
C ILE A 47 5.37 -3.86 -7.17
N ILE A 48 4.98 -4.15 -8.41
CA ILE A 48 5.04 -3.22 -9.52
C ILE A 48 3.63 -2.69 -9.72
N GLY A 49 3.47 -1.38 -9.71
CA GLY A 49 2.17 -0.73 -9.89
C GLY A 49 2.27 0.78 -9.95
N VAL A 50 1.18 1.43 -10.34
CA VAL A 50 1.05 2.88 -10.32
C VAL A 50 0.50 3.29 -8.95
N PRO A 51 1.19 4.17 -8.18
CA PRO A 51 0.66 4.63 -6.91
C PRO A 51 -0.67 5.37 -7.09
N PRO A 52 -1.65 5.18 -6.19
CA PRO A 52 -1.65 4.28 -5.02
C PRO A 52 -1.88 2.81 -5.41
N VAL A 53 -1.02 1.91 -4.95
CA VAL A 53 -1.19 0.47 -5.16
C VAL A 53 -2.04 -0.10 -4.03
N ALA A 54 -3.22 -0.62 -4.38
CA ALA A 54 -4.13 -1.24 -3.42
C ALA A 54 -3.75 -2.70 -3.17
N MET A 55 -3.73 -3.09 -1.91
CA MET A 55 -3.64 -4.48 -1.46
C MET A 55 -4.84 -4.79 -0.58
N GLY A 56 -5.45 -5.94 -0.83
CA GLY A 56 -6.64 -6.36 -0.11
C GLY A 56 -6.34 -7.53 0.80
N VAL A 57 -7.02 -7.60 1.93
CA VAL A 57 -7.09 -8.80 2.75
C VAL A 57 -8.54 -9.28 2.77
N ARG A 58 -8.72 -10.56 2.51
CA ARG A 58 -10.00 -11.27 2.52
C ARG A 58 -9.87 -12.49 3.43
N GLY A 59 -10.18 -12.33 4.71
CA GLY A 59 -9.95 -13.37 5.73
C GLY A 59 -8.47 -13.76 5.84
N LYS A 60 -8.11 -14.93 5.29
CA LYS A 60 -6.73 -15.48 5.28
C LYS A 60 -6.00 -15.26 3.96
N GLU A 61 -6.69 -14.73 2.97
CA GLU A 61 -6.20 -14.52 1.62
C GLU A 61 -5.79 -13.07 1.44
N MET A 62 -4.60 -12.87 0.90
CA MET A 62 -4.08 -11.56 0.55
C MET A 62 -4.18 -11.37 -0.96
N LEU A 63 -4.92 -10.35 -1.39
CA LEU A 63 -5.06 -9.94 -2.79
C LEU A 63 -4.05 -8.83 -3.13
N PHE A 64 -3.30 -9.03 -4.21
CA PHE A 64 -2.36 -8.03 -4.71
C PHE A 64 -2.28 -8.07 -6.24
N THR A 65 -1.77 -6.99 -6.81
CA THR A 65 -1.54 -6.87 -8.25
C THR A 65 -0.17 -7.43 -8.62
N TYR A 66 -0.14 -8.36 -9.57
CA TYR A 66 1.08 -8.96 -10.13
C TYR A 66 1.19 -8.57 -11.61
N VAL A 67 2.32 -7.98 -12.01
CA VAL A 67 2.53 -7.53 -13.39
C VAL A 67 3.51 -8.47 -14.09
N LYS A 68 3.08 -9.13 -15.16
CA LYS A 68 3.98 -9.83 -16.09
C LYS A 68 4.30 -8.90 -17.27
N PRO A 69 5.58 -8.66 -17.60
CA PRO A 69 5.95 -7.74 -18.68
C PRO A 69 5.37 -8.13 -20.05
N CYS A 70 5.17 -9.43 -20.30
CA CYS A 70 4.66 -9.91 -21.60
C CYS A 70 3.13 -10.03 -21.66
N HIS A 71 2.44 -10.06 -20.51
CA HIS A 71 1.02 -10.44 -20.43
C HIS A 71 0.14 -9.45 -19.66
N GLY A 72 0.71 -8.36 -19.14
CA GLY A 72 -0.05 -7.31 -18.45
C GLY A 72 -0.26 -7.56 -16.96
N THR A 73 -1.31 -6.96 -16.41
CA THR A 73 -1.62 -6.95 -14.97
C THR A 73 -2.57 -8.08 -14.60
N PHE A 74 -2.27 -8.74 -13.49
CA PHE A 74 -3.04 -9.82 -12.91
C PHE A 74 -3.40 -9.47 -11.47
N VAL A 75 -4.55 -9.95 -11.00
CA VAL A 75 -4.90 -9.92 -9.57
C VAL A 75 -4.77 -11.32 -9.02
N MET A 76 -3.87 -11.49 -8.05
CA MET A 76 -3.55 -12.76 -7.42
C MET A 76 -3.92 -12.72 -5.94
N GLY A 77 -4.46 -13.84 -5.46
CA GLY A 77 -4.71 -14.13 -4.04
C GLY A 77 -3.71 -15.17 -3.54
N ILE A 78 -3.09 -14.93 -2.39
CA ILE A 78 -2.26 -15.93 -1.70
C ILE A 78 -2.74 -16.08 -0.26
N ASP A 79 -2.89 -17.33 0.17
CA ASP A 79 -3.24 -17.65 1.56
C ASP A 79 -1.97 -17.57 2.42
N SER A 80 -1.80 -16.49 3.20
CA SER A 80 -0.64 -16.32 4.10
C SER A 80 -0.95 -15.41 5.29
N GLU A 81 -1.15 -16.01 6.46
CA GLU A 81 -1.42 -15.28 7.70
C GLU A 81 -0.18 -14.49 8.19
N GLU A 82 1.03 -15.00 7.96
CA GLU A 82 2.27 -14.34 8.37
C GLU A 82 2.45 -12.99 7.69
N GLU A 83 2.19 -12.93 6.39
CA GLU A 83 2.41 -11.72 5.59
C GLU A 83 1.30 -10.69 5.84
N ILE A 84 0.06 -11.15 6.05
CA ILE A 84 -1.05 -10.28 6.48
C ILE A 84 -0.73 -9.60 7.82
N ASN A 85 -0.16 -10.34 8.78
CA ASN A 85 0.22 -9.77 10.07
C ASN A 85 1.34 -8.73 9.91
N ARG A 86 2.36 -8.99 9.09
CA ARG A 86 3.40 -8.00 8.78
C ARG A 86 2.84 -6.74 8.12
N LEU A 87 1.89 -6.90 7.20
CA LEU A 87 1.21 -5.77 6.58
C LEU A 87 0.46 -4.91 7.59
N ARG A 88 -0.32 -5.55 8.46
CA ARG A 88 -1.03 -4.88 9.55
C ARG A 88 -0.09 -4.15 10.51
N GLU A 89 1.08 -4.71 10.81
CA GLU A 89 2.09 -4.06 11.64
C GLU A 89 2.74 -2.86 10.94
N ASN A 90 3.15 -3.02 9.69
CA ASN A 90 3.73 -1.94 8.89
C ASN A 90 2.75 -0.78 8.68
N GLU A 91 1.46 -1.06 8.49
CA GLU A 91 0.40 -0.06 8.42
C GLU A 91 0.31 0.74 9.73
N LYS A 92 0.27 0.05 10.88
CA LYS A 92 0.26 0.68 12.21
C LYS A 92 1.49 1.56 12.43
N GLU A 93 2.65 1.14 11.97
CA GLU A 93 3.87 1.96 12.04
C GLU A 93 3.78 3.20 11.13
N LYS A 94 3.28 3.05 9.90
CA LYS A 94 3.05 4.19 8.98
C LYS A 94 2.08 5.20 9.59
N ILE A 95 0.98 4.74 10.19
CA ILE A 95 0.00 5.60 10.88
C ILE A 95 0.64 6.32 12.08
N LYS A 96 1.44 5.62 12.91
CA LYS A 96 2.16 6.25 14.02
C LYS A 96 3.14 7.32 13.54
N LYS A 97 3.88 7.04 12.45
CA LYS A 97 4.80 8.01 11.84
C LYS A 97 4.08 9.20 11.24
N SER A 98 2.95 9.00 10.56
CA SER A 98 2.18 10.09 9.96
C SER A 98 1.55 11.00 11.02
N LEU A 99 1.01 10.43 12.12
CA LEU A 99 0.55 11.22 13.27
C LEU A 99 1.70 12.02 13.91
N LYS A 100 2.86 11.39 14.10
CA LYS A 100 4.03 12.05 14.70
C LYS A 100 4.59 13.15 13.81
N ARG A 101 4.53 12.99 12.48
CA ARG A 101 4.88 14.03 11.50
C ARG A 101 3.86 15.16 11.48
N GLY A 102 2.57 14.86 11.49
CA GLY A 102 1.51 15.89 11.55
C GLY A 102 1.53 16.71 12.85
N LEU A 103 1.89 16.08 13.98
CA LEU A 103 2.15 16.78 15.24
C LEU A 103 3.39 17.69 15.16
N LYS A 104 4.44 17.25 14.45
CA LYS A 104 5.67 18.02 14.24
C LYS A 104 5.45 19.20 13.28
N GLU A 105 4.74 18.99 12.18
CA GLU A 105 4.34 20.05 11.24
C GLU A 105 3.41 21.06 11.92
N LYS A 106 2.45 20.62 12.74
CA LYS A 106 1.63 21.56 13.54
C LYS A 106 2.46 22.34 14.56
N ALA A 107 3.44 21.70 15.20
CA ALA A 107 4.33 22.38 16.14
C ALA A 107 5.26 23.39 15.44
N GLU A 108 5.73 23.07 14.23
CA GLU A 108 6.53 23.96 13.38
C GLU A 108 5.69 25.14 12.84
N ILE A 109 4.44 24.92 12.43
CA ILE A 109 3.51 25.99 12.02
C ILE A 109 3.17 26.93 13.20
N THR A 110 3.05 26.38 14.41
CA THR A 110 2.77 27.18 15.62
C THR A 110 4.00 27.96 16.11
N SER A 111 5.22 27.53 15.75
CA SER A 111 6.47 28.18 16.13
C SER A 111 7.03 29.13 15.06
N GLN A 112 6.44 29.17 13.86
CA GLN A 112 6.76 30.21 12.89
C GLN A 112 6.20 31.56 13.39
N PRO A 113 7.04 32.61 13.50
CA PRO A 113 6.57 33.92 13.91
C PRO A 113 5.58 34.47 12.86
N ALA A 114 4.56 35.17 13.36
CA ALA A 114 3.51 35.78 12.56
C ALA A 114 4.08 36.61 11.40
N SER A 115 3.31 36.63 10.31
CA SER A 115 3.67 37.12 8.98
C SER A 115 4.48 38.42 8.94
N PHE A 116 5.23 38.61 7.86
CA PHE A 116 6.00 39.82 7.56
C PHE A 116 5.23 41.16 7.75
N GLY A 117 3.89 41.14 7.69
CA GLY A 117 3.03 42.29 7.94
C GLY A 117 2.90 42.71 9.43
N ASP A 118 3.18 41.81 10.37
CA ASP A 118 3.12 42.08 11.81
C ASP A 118 4.42 42.73 12.34
N MET A 119 5.49 42.73 11.53
CA MET A 119 6.80 43.28 11.90
C MET A 119 6.90 44.82 11.75
N TRP A 120 5.99 45.46 11.01
CA TRP A 120 6.03 46.90 10.68
C TRP A 120 4.86 47.73 11.25
N LYS A 121 4.04 47.15 12.12
CA LYS A 121 3.06 47.94 12.90
C LYS A 121 3.77 48.58 14.09
N LYS A 122 4.26 49.79 13.90
CA LYS A 122 4.69 50.69 14.97
C LYS A 122 3.98 52.02 14.82
#